data_AF-A0A7C4D9W7-F1
#
_entry.id   AF-A0A7C4D9W7-F1
#
_cell.length_a   1.000
_cell.length_b   1.000
_cell.length_c   1.000
_cell.angle_alpha   90.00
_cell.angle_beta   90.00
_cell.angle_gamma   90.00
#
_symmetry.space_group_name_H-M   'P 1'
#
loop_
_entity.id
_entity.type
_entity.pdbx_description
1 polymer ?
#
loop_
_entity_poly.entity_id
_entity_poly.type
_entity_poly.pdbx_seq_one_letter_code
_entity_poly.pdbx_strand_id
1 'polypeptide(L)'
;MNIDDRFLEMITRFVKENKDKLFDLKPGEVVEKVMENIRKHGLAAKFFIRMNWSKIESVFQNPEQILESLKNYDKETYEIVIKHIDWFKEFLNILHNELRVFIEK
;
A
#
# COMPACT_ATOMS: atom_id res chain seq x y z
N MET A 1 -14.90 -1.40 -11.53
CA MET A 1 -13.55 -1.62 -11.01
C MET A 1 -13.58 -1.32 -9.52
N ASN A 2 -13.43 -2.34 -8.68
CA ASN A 2 -13.49 -2.18 -7.23
C ASN A 2 -12.22 -1.45 -6.74
N ILE A 3 -12.28 -0.79 -5.58
CA ILE A 3 -11.11 -0.12 -4.99
C ILE A 3 -10.00 -1.14 -4.68
N ASP A 4 -10.40 -2.37 -4.36
CA ASP A 4 -9.52 -3.51 -4.13
C ASP A 4 -8.71 -3.85 -5.38
N ASP A 5 -9.35 -3.92 -6.57
CA ASP A 5 -8.65 -4.20 -7.84
C ASP A 5 -7.59 -3.13 -8.15
N ARG A 6 -7.93 -1.85 -7.93
CA ARG A 6 -7.00 -0.74 -8.15
C ARG A 6 -5.83 -0.78 -7.17
N PHE A 7 -6.09 -1.12 -5.92
CA PHE A 7 -5.06 -1.25 -4.90
C PHE A 7 -4.11 -2.41 -5.22
N LEU A 8 -4.65 -3.56 -5.61
CA LEU A 8 -3.87 -4.72 -6.05
C LEU A 8 -3.04 -4.41 -7.30
N GLU A 9 -3.59 -3.71 -8.28
CA GLU A 9 -2.85 -3.24 -9.46
C GLU A 9 -1.67 -2.35 -9.04
N MET A 10 -1.92 -1.38 -8.14
CA MET A 10 -0.88 -0.46 -7.66
C MET A 10 0.23 -1.18 -6.91
N ILE A 11 -0.10 -2.09 -5.98
CA ILE A 11 0.90 -2.90 -5.25
C ILE A 11 1.68 -3.77 -6.23
N THR A 12 0.99 -4.45 -7.14
CA THR A 12 1.61 -5.34 -8.14
C THR A 12 2.61 -4.58 -8.99
N ARG A 13 2.20 -3.44 -9.55
CA ARG A 13 3.08 -2.59 -10.36
C ARG A 13 4.27 -2.11 -9.53
N PHE A 14 4.03 -1.58 -8.34
CA PHE A 14 5.08 -1.06 -7.47
C PHE A 14 6.12 -2.12 -7.10
N VAL A 15 5.68 -3.31 -6.68
CA VAL A 15 6.58 -4.42 -6.33
C VAL A 15 7.37 -4.86 -7.55
N LYS A 16 6.73 -5.06 -8.72
CA LYS A 16 7.43 -5.50 -9.94
C LYS A 16 8.46 -4.47 -10.44
N GLU A 17 8.12 -3.19 -10.41
CA GLU A 17 9.01 -2.10 -10.83
C GLU A 17 10.22 -1.92 -9.89
N ASN A 18 10.09 -2.31 -8.62
CA ASN A 18 11.12 -2.08 -7.60
C ASN A 18 11.75 -3.36 -7.04
N LYS A 19 11.40 -4.55 -7.57
CA LYS A 19 11.68 -5.87 -6.96
C LYS A 19 13.14 -6.10 -6.57
N ASP A 20 14.08 -5.53 -7.33
CA ASP A 20 15.52 -5.75 -7.12
C ASP A 20 16.09 -4.97 -5.93
N LYS A 21 15.40 -3.93 -5.45
CA LYS A 21 15.89 -3.03 -4.39
C LYS A 21 14.86 -2.72 -3.30
N LEU A 22 13.60 -3.12 -3.51
CA LEU A 22 12.50 -2.77 -2.63
C LEU A 22 12.74 -3.22 -1.19
N PHE A 23 13.20 -4.46 -1.04
CA PHE A 23 13.39 -5.10 0.26
C PHE A 23 14.75 -4.80 0.90
N ASP A 24 15.64 -4.10 0.20
CA ASP A 24 16.88 -3.55 0.77
C ASP A 24 16.61 -2.25 1.55
N LEU A 25 15.47 -1.60 1.29
CA LEU A 25 15.02 -0.41 1.98
C LEU A 25 14.21 -0.78 3.23
N LYS A 26 14.21 0.10 4.24
CA LYS A 26 13.29 -0.05 5.37
C LYS A 26 11.86 0.29 4.91
N PRO A 27 10.83 -0.39 5.45
CA PRO A 27 9.44 -0.09 5.14
C PRO A 27 9.09 1.40 5.28
N GLY A 28 9.59 2.05 6.34
CA GLY A 28 9.37 3.47 6.58
C GLY A 28 9.93 4.40 5.49
N GLU A 29 11.09 4.07 4.90
CA GLU A 29 11.69 4.87 3.81
C GLU A 29 10.85 4.77 2.53
N VAL A 30 10.22 3.61 2.30
CA VAL A 30 9.30 3.43 1.18
C VAL A 30 7.99 4.19 1.43
N VAL A 31 7.45 4.13 2.64
CA VAL A 31 6.24 4.89 3.01
C VAL A 31 6.48 6.39 2.87
N GLU A 32 7.63 6.90 3.29
CA GLU A 32 7.97 8.32 3.14
C GLU A 32 7.86 8.77 1.68
N LYS A 33 8.44 8.01 0.74
CA LYS A 33 8.34 8.28 -0.70
C LYS A 33 6.91 8.22 -1.23
N VAL A 34 6.12 7.24 -0.76
CA VAL A 34 4.70 7.14 -1.13
C VAL A 34 3.93 8.37 -0.65
N MET A 35 4.14 8.78 0.61
CA MET A 35 3.49 9.93 1.21
C MET A 35 3.93 11.26 0.58
N GLU A 36 5.20 11.40 0.20
CA GLU A 36 5.68 12.55 -0.58
C GLU A 36 4.91 12.68 -1.89
N ASN A 37 4.71 11.58 -2.63
CA ASN A 37 3.95 11.60 -3.87
C ASN A 37 2.48 11.95 -3.63
N ILE A 38 1.86 11.42 -2.58
CA ILE A 38 0.49 11.80 -2.18
C ILE A 38 0.39 13.29 -1.85
N ARG A 39 1.35 13.82 -1.08
CA ARG A 39 1.39 15.24 -0.70
C ARG A 39 1.58 16.16 -1.90
N LYS A 40 2.31 15.75 -2.95
CA LYS A 40 2.43 16.52 -4.21
C LYS A 40 1.09 16.76 -4.90
N HIS A 41 0.13 15.86 -4.72
CA HIS A 41 -1.25 16.03 -5.22
C HIS A 41 -2.14 16.89 -4.31
N GLY A 42 -1.62 17.32 -3.16
CA GLY A 42 -2.21 18.34 -2.29
C GLY A 42 -3.63 18.01 -1.80
N LEU A 43 -4.50 19.03 -1.83
CA LEU A 43 -5.87 18.94 -1.32
C LEU A 43 -6.73 17.91 -2.05
N ALA A 44 -6.52 17.71 -3.35
CA ALA A 44 -7.29 16.75 -4.14
C ALA A 44 -7.07 15.31 -3.64
N ALA A 45 -5.82 14.93 -3.39
CA ALA A 45 -5.50 13.62 -2.83
C ALA A 45 -6.04 13.48 -1.40
N LYS A 46 -5.88 14.50 -0.56
CA LYS A 46 -6.43 14.49 0.81
C LYS A 46 -7.94 14.29 0.81
N PHE A 47 -8.66 15.03 -0.04
CA PHE A 47 -10.12 14.91 -0.16
C PHE A 47 -10.52 13.52 -0.66
N PHE A 48 -9.84 13.00 -1.69
CA PHE A 48 -10.11 11.67 -2.22
C PHE A 48 -9.91 10.57 -1.17
N ILE A 49 -8.77 10.59 -0.46
CA ILE A 49 -8.46 9.60 0.58
C ILE A 49 -9.48 9.70 1.71
N ARG A 50 -9.84 10.91 2.16
CA ARG A 50 -10.84 11.12 3.20
C ARG A 50 -12.23 10.59 2.80
N MET A 51 -12.67 10.86 1.56
CA MET A 51 -13.96 10.37 1.05
C MET A 51 -14.02 8.83 0.92
N ASN A 52 -12.88 8.18 0.74
CA ASN A 52 -12.78 6.73 0.60
C ASN A 52 -12.17 6.04 1.83
N TRP A 53 -12.02 6.76 2.95
CA TRP A 53 -11.23 6.30 4.09
C TRP A 53 -11.72 4.97 4.63
N SER A 54 -13.03 4.79 4.85
CA SER A 54 -13.57 3.54 5.38
C SER A 54 -13.20 2.31 4.55
N LYS A 55 -13.19 2.46 3.21
CA LYS A 55 -12.78 1.39 2.30
C LYS A 55 -11.27 1.15 2.37
N ILE A 56 -10.49 2.23 2.28
CA ILE A 56 -9.03 2.19 2.36
C ILE A 56 -8.56 1.55 3.70
N GLU A 57 -9.17 1.96 4.80
CA GLU A 57 -8.91 1.46 6.15
C GLU A 57 -9.24 -0.03 6.28
N SER A 58 -10.36 -0.47 5.70
CA SER A 58 -10.73 -1.90 5.72
C SER A 58 -9.68 -2.78 5.03
N VAL A 59 -9.04 -2.27 3.98
CA VAL A 59 -7.94 -2.95 3.30
C VAL A 59 -6.74 -3.11 4.24
N PHE A 60 -6.35 -2.04 4.94
CA PHE A 60 -5.21 -2.08 5.86
C PHE A 60 -5.43 -2.91 7.13
N GLN A 61 -6.68 -3.03 7.59
CA GLN A 61 -7.03 -3.81 8.78
C GLN A 61 -6.90 -5.33 8.58
N ASN A 62 -6.86 -5.81 7.34
CA ASN A 62 -6.78 -7.23 7.03
C ASN A 62 -5.68 -7.54 5.99
N PRO A 63 -4.39 -7.46 6.39
CA PRO A 63 -3.26 -7.80 5.51
C PRO A 63 -3.37 -9.19 4.88
N GLU A 64 -3.90 -10.16 5.62
CA GLU A 64 -4.12 -11.53 5.20
C GLU A 64 -5.08 -11.61 4.01
N GLN A 65 -6.16 -10.83 4.02
CA GLN A 65 -7.09 -10.72 2.90
C GLN A 65 -6.45 -10.07 1.68
N ILE A 66 -5.55 -9.09 1.86
CA ILE A 66 -4.76 -8.53 0.75
C ILE A 66 -3.88 -9.62 0.14
N LEU A 67 -3.20 -10.42 0.96
CA LEU A 67 -2.30 -11.47 0.48
C LEU A 67 -3.06 -12.55 -0.28
N GLU A 68 -4.24 -12.95 0.20
CA GLU A 68 -5.10 -13.91 -0.50
C GLU A 68 -5.60 -13.34 -1.83
N SER A 69 -6.02 -12.08 -1.84
CA SER A 69 -6.43 -11.40 -3.07
C SER A 69 -5.27 -11.27 -4.06
N LEU A 70 -4.08 -10.93 -3.56
CA LEU A 70 -2.86 -10.82 -4.36
C LEU A 70 -2.43 -12.17 -4.95
N LYS A 71 -2.57 -13.26 -4.18
CA LYS A 71 -2.29 -14.63 -4.65
C LYS A 71 -3.13 -15.00 -5.86
N ASN A 72 -4.41 -14.61 -5.87
CA ASN A 72 -5.34 -14.87 -6.96
C ASN A 72 -5.16 -13.88 -8.12
N TYR A 73 -4.73 -12.64 -7.83
CA TYR A 73 -4.55 -11.58 -8.81
C TYR A 73 -3.25 -11.70 -9.60
N ASP A 74 -2.10 -11.83 -8.90
CA ASP A 74 -0.78 -11.95 -9.50
C ASP A 74 0.15 -12.81 -8.62
N LYS A 75 0.29 -14.07 -9.04
CA LYS A 75 1.04 -15.08 -8.29
C LYS A 75 2.53 -14.72 -8.11
N GLU A 76 3.15 -14.11 -9.13
CA GLU A 76 4.56 -13.71 -9.07
C GLU A 76 4.79 -12.68 -7.95
N THR A 77 3.95 -11.64 -7.90
CA THR A 77 4.02 -10.59 -6.88
C THR A 77 3.74 -11.18 -5.50
N TYR A 78 2.73 -12.05 -5.39
CA TYR A 78 2.46 -12.76 -4.15
C TYR A 78 3.69 -13.53 -3.65
N GLU A 79 4.37 -14.27 -4.52
CA GLU A 79 5.58 -15.04 -4.17
C GLU A 79 6.76 -14.15 -3.74
N ILE A 80 6.85 -12.94 -4.29
CA ILE A 80 7.83 -11.93 -3.85
C ILE A 80 7.46 -11.41 -2.46
N VAL A 81 6.21 -10.96 -2.29
CA VAL A 81 5.73 -10.37 -1.04
C VAL A 81 5.78 -11.36 0.12
N ILE A 82 5.40 -12.63 -0.09
CA ILE A 82 5.35 -13.63 0.98
C ILE A 82 6.74 -14.00 1.52
N LYS A 83 7.79 -13.88 0.70
CA LYS A 83 9.19 -14.06 1.16
C LYS A 83 9.64 -12.94 2.11
N HIS A 84 8.98 -11.79 2.05
CA HIS A 84 9.27 -10.61 2.84
C HIS A 84 8.03 -10.17 3.63
N ILE A 85 7.29 -11.14 4.18
CA ILE A 85 5.98 -10.89 4.78
C ILE A 85 6.03 -9.90 5.96
N ASP A 86 7.05 -9.99 6.81
CA ASP A 86 7.19 -9.09 7.96
C ASP A 86 7.42 -7.65 7.50
N TRP A 87 8.28 -7.48 6.48
CA TRP A 87 8.52 -6.19 5.83
C TRP A 87 7.22 -5.60 5.26
N PHE A 88 6.42 -6.43 4.58
CA PHE A 88 5.17 -5.99 3.96
C PHE A 88 4.10 -5.60 4.99
N LYS A 89 3.97 -6.38 6.07
CA LYS A 89 3.06 -6.05 7.19
C LYS A 89 3.46 -4.75 7.86
N GLU A 90 4.75 -4.54 8.09
CA GLU A 90 5.27 -3.28 8.64
C GLU A 90 5.00 -2.11 7.68
N PHE A 91 5.26 -2.27 6.38
CA PHE A 91 4.96 -1.27 5.35
C PHE A 91 3.48 -0.85 5.37
N LEU A 92 2.55 -1.82 5.38
CA LEU A 92 1.12 -1.54 5.42
C LEU A 92 0.72 -0.80 6.70
N ASN A 93 1.27 -1.20 7.84
CA ASN A 93 0.98 -0.55 9.13
C ASN A 93 1.48 0.90 9.16
N ILE A 94 2.72 1.15 8.72
CA ILE A 94 3.26 2.52 8.68
C ILE A 94 2.47 3.38 7.69
N LEU A 95 2.17 2.85 6.49
CA LEU A 95 1.39 3.57 5.48
C LEU A 95 -0.01 3.94 5.99
N HIS A 96 -0.69 3.00 6.66
CA HIS A 96 -1.99 3.23 7.25
C HIS A 96 -1.97 4.38 8.26
N ASN A 97 -0.99 4.39 9.18
CA ASN A 97 -0.85 5.43 10.18
C ASN A 97 -0.56 6.80 9.56
N GLU A 98 0.36 6.86 8.59
CA GLU A 98 0.69 8.10 7.88
C GLU A 98 -0.50 8.67 7.11
N LEU A 99 -1.28 7.81 6.44
CA LEU A 99 -2.49 8.23 5.73
C LEU A 99 -3.56 8.76 6.69
N ARG A 100 -3.75 8.11 7.85
CA ARG A 100 -4.70 8.56 8.87
C ARG A 100 -4.32 9.96 9.37
N VAL A 101 -3.06 10.17 9.74
CA VAL A 101 -2.55 11.47 10.18
C VAL A 101 -2.73 12.53 9.08
N PHE A 102 -2.51 12.16 7.82
CA PHE A 102 -2.65 13.07 6.68
C PHE A 102 -4.09 13.56 6.45
N ILE A 103 -5.11 12.73 6.71
CA ILE A 103 -6.51 13.14 6.53
C ILE A 103 -7.09 13.89 7.74
N GLU A 104 -6.54 13.66 8.93
CA GLU A 104 -6.96 14.31 10.18
C GLU A 104 -6.40 15.73 10.36
N LYS A 105 -5.19 16.00 9.86
CA LYS A 105 -4.54 17.33 9.87
C LYS A 105 -4.88 18.09 8.60
#